data_AF-A0A6A4UP53-F1
#
_entry.id   AF-A0A6A4UP53-F1
#
_cell.length_a   1.000
_cell.length_b   1.000
_cell.length_c   1.000
_cell.angle_alpha   90.00
_cell.angle_beta   90.00
_cell.angle_gamma   90.00
#
_symmetry.space_group_name_H-M   'P 1'
#
loop_
_entity.id
_entity.type
_entity.pdbx_description
1 polymer ?
#
loop_
_entity_poly.entity_id
_entity_poly.type
_entity_poly.pdbx_seq_one_letter_code
_entity_poly.pdbx_strand_id
1 'polypeptide(L)'
;MKALRISTLAIVIGILTLSSTLFASETEKEKVERILKNFLFALQFDNTGVVESAILNSMELKARYPEYDFKRVQDKLNALAIDGETPVIKYRAQLASLYYSNYTLFGNITFEDKENPERIFSAIIDRLEHIHLVSI
;
A
#
# COMPACT_ATOMS: atom_id res chain seq x y z
N MET A 1 19.84 26.54 50.95
CA MET A 1 20.38 25.39 50.20
C MET A 1 19.35 24.32 49.80
N LYS A 2 18.37 23.95 50.64
CA LYS A 2 17.35 22.93 50.28
C LYS A 2 16.43 23.33 49.12
N ALA A 3 15.95 24.59 49.09
CA ALA A 3 15.09 25.10 48.02
C ALA A 3 15.76 25.10 46.63
N LEU A 4 17.07 25.36 46.56
CA LEU A 4 17.84 25.38 45.30
C LEU A 4 18.00 23.99 44.67
N ARG A 5 17.97 22.92 45.50
CA ARG A 5 18.04 21.53 45.04
C ARG A 5 16.69 21.00 44.54
N ILE A 6 15.60 21.53 45.07
CA ILE A 6 14.23 21.15 44.66
C ILE A 6 13.89 21.80 43.30
N SER A 7 14.31 23.03 43.06
CA SER A 7 14.09 23.71 41.77
C SER A 7 14.88 23.07 40.62
N THR A 8 16.13 22.65 40.87
CA THR A 8 16.94 21.93 39.86
C THR A 8 16.33 20.57 39.51
N LEU A 9 15.82 19.85 40.50
CA LEU A 9 15.16 18.56 40.27
C LEU A 9 13.87 18.71 39.45
N ALA A 10 13.06 19.74 39.73
CA ALA A 10 11.85 20.04 38.98
C ALA A 10 12.13 20.40 37.51
N ILE A 11 13.22 21.15 37.26
CA ILE A 11 13.64 21.51 35.90
C ILE A 11 14.09 20.26 35.12
N VAL A 12 14.86 19.37 35.74
CA VAL A 12 15.31 18.12 35.09
C VAL A 12 14.13 17.20 34.75
N ILE A 13 13.15 17.08 35.66
CA ILE A 13 11.93 16.31 35.40
C ILE A 13 11.11 16.95 34.27
N GLY A 14 10.98 18.28 34.25
CA GLY A 14 10.30 19.00 33.17
C GLY A 14 10.97 18.84 31.80
N ILE A 15 12.30 18.82 31.75
CA ILE A 15 13.03 18.56 30.49
C ILE A 15 12.83 17.11 30.03
N LEU A 16 12.87 16.14 30.96
CA LEU A 16 12.66 14.72 30.63
C LEU A 16 11.23 14.43 30.15
N THR A 17 10.21 15.11 30.69
CA THR A 17 8.81 14.93 30.26
C THR A 17 8.48 15.66 28.96
N LEU A 18 9.13 16.78 28.65
CA LEU A 18 9.03 17.38 27.30
C LEU A 18 9.71 16.51 26.25
N SER A 19 10.83 15.85 26.60
CA SER A 19 11.62 15.03 25.67
C SER A 19 10.86 13.80 25.15
N SER A 20 9.93 13.23 25.93
CA SER A 20 9.13 12.08 25.50
C SER A 20 8.03 12.43 24.47
N THR A 21 7.64 13.71 24.38
CA THR A 21 6.64 14.18 23.40
C THR A 21 7.25 14.64 22.08
N LEU A 22 8.58 14.76 22.00
CA LEU A 22 9.32 15.22 20.82
C LEU A 22 9.76 14.09 19.88
N PHE A 23 9.50 12.83 20.22
CA PHE A 23 9.48 11.76 19.24
C PHE A 23 8.19 11.88 18.43
N ALA A 24 8.21 12.78 17.45
CA ALA A 24 7.11 12.99 16.51
C ALA A 24 6.76 11.64 15.86
N SER A 25 5.63 11.07 16.27
CA SER A 25 5.02 9.93 15.59
C SER A 25 4.72 10.36 14.16
N GLU A 26 5.25 9.63 13.18
CA GLU A 26 4.89 9.79 11.77
C GLU A 26 3.36 9.75 11.63
N THR A 27 2.81 10.70 10.90
CA THR A 27 1.37 10.70 10.62
C THR A 27 1.01 9.56 9.68
N GLU A 28 -0.23 9.07 9.71
CA GLU A 28 -0.67 8.01 8.79
C GLU A 28 -0.45 8.41 7.33
N LYS A 29 -0.73 9.67 6.99
CA LYS A 29 -0.53 10.20 5.65
C LYS A 29 0.93 10.12 5.20
N GLU A 30 1.87 10.58 6.03
CA GLU A 30 3.31 10.49 5.74
C GLU A 30 3.75 9.04 5.55
N LYS A 31 3.25 8.13 6.40
CA LYS A 31 3.51 6.70 6.30
C LYS A 31 3.01 6.13 4.99
N VAL A 32 1.77 6.43 4.58
CA VAL A 32 1.17 5.96 3.32
C VAL A 32 1.94 6.52 2.12
N GLU A 33 2.27 7.81 2.11
CA GLU A 33 3.06 8.44 1.05
C GLU A 33 4.46 7.81 0.90
N ARG A 34 5.13 7.52 2.02
CA ARG A 34 6.42 6.81 2.00
C ARG A 34 6.28 5.40 1.42
N ILE A 35 5.24 4.66 1.83
CA ILE A 35 4.98 3.31 1.32
C ILE A 35 4.68 3.36 -0.19
N LEU A 36 3.87 4.31 -0.65
CA LEU A 36 3.57 4.53 -2.07
C LEU A 36 4.85 4.78 -2.88
N LYS A 37 5.77 5.60 -2.37
CA LYS A 37 7.06 5.85 -3.02
C LYS A 37 7.88 4.56 -3.18
N ASN A 38 7.90 3.72 -2.15
CA ASN A 38 8.62 2.45 -2.20
C ASN A 38 8.01 1.48 -3.22
N PHE A 39 6.68 1.41 -3.31
CA PHE A 39 6.03 0.58 -4.34
C PHE A 39 6.27 1.09 -5.75
N LEU A 40 6.18 2.41 -5.97
CA LEU A 40 6.48 3.00 -7.27
C LEU A 40 7.90 2.68 -7.74
N PHE A 41 8.85 2.64 -6.81
CA PHE A 41 10.22 2.21 -7.08
C PHE A 41 10.30 0.71 -7.38
N ALA A 42 9.66 -0.14 -6.57
CA ALA A 42 9.68 -1.59 -6.77
C ALA A 42 9.02 -2.04 -8.09
N LEU A 43 8.00 -1.31 -8.57
CA LEU A 43 7.36 -1.52 -9.88
C LEU A 43 8.25 -1.17 -11.09
N GLN A 44 9.45 -0.64 -10.84
CA GLN A 44 10.44 -0.28 -11.87
C GLN A 44 11.70 -1.13 -11.81
N PHE A 45 11.73 -2.13 -10.92
CA PHE A 45 12.93 -2.92 -10.67
C PHE A 45 13.15 -3.94 -11.79
N ASP A 46 14.42 -4.21 -12.12
CA ASP A 46 14.77 -5.17 -13.19
C ASP A 46 14.46 -6.63 -12.80
N ASN A 47 14.28 -6.90 -11.50
CA ASN A 47 13.89 -8.23 -11.05
C ASN A 47 12.38 -8.43 -11.19
N THR A 48 11.98 -9.31 -12.09
CA THR A 48 10.57 -9.61 -12.36
C THR A 48 9.79 -10.07 -11.12
N GLY A 49 10.40 -10.86 -10.24
CA GLY A 49 9.79 -11.29 -8.98
C GLY A 49 9.50 -10.13 -8.02
N VAL A 50 10.37 -9.11 -7.99
CA VAL A 50 10.14 -7.87 -7.23
C VAL A 50 8.97 -7.10 -7.81
N VAL A 51 8.89 -6.97 -9.13
CA VAL A 51 7.79 -6.29 -9.81
C VAL A 51 6.46 -7.02 -9.55
N GLU A 52 6.44 -8.35 -9.70
CA GLU A 52 5.27 -9.18 -9.44
C GLU A 52 4.77 -9.05 -8.00
N SER A 53 5.67 -9.09 -7.02
CA SER A 53 5.33 -8.87 -5.61
C SER A 53 4.81 -7.45 -5.36
N ALA A 54 5.42 -6.45 -6.00
CA ALA A 54 5.01 -5.06 -5.88
C ALA A 54 3.60 -4.80 -6.44
N ILE A 55 3.22 -5.47 -7.53
CA ILE A 55 1.86 -5.41 -8.08
C ILE A 55 0.86 -5.88 -7.01
N LEU A 56 1.07 -7.07 -6.44
CA LEU A 56 0.17 -7.62 -5.43
C LEU A 56 0.07 -6.73 -4.18
N ASN A 57 1.22 -6.34 -3.64
CA ASN A 57 1.27 -5.55 -2.42
C ASN A 57 0.66 -4.15 -2.61
N SER A 58 0.71 -3.59 -3.83
CA SER A 58 0.03 -2.33 -4.13
C SER A 58 -1.49 -2.47 -3.97
N MET A 59 -2.07 -3.58 -4.43
CA MET A 59 -3.49 -3.84 -4.29
C MET A 59 -3.89 -4.02 -2.81
N GLU A 60 -3.08 -4.74 -2.01
CA GLU A 60 -3.28 -4.84 -0.55
C GLU A 60 -3.29 -3.44 0.11
N LEU A 61 -2.40 -2.54 -0.35
CA LEU A 61 -2.34 -1.18 0.15
C LEU A 61 -3.60 -0.38 -0.18
N LYS A 62 -4.13 -0.52 -1.40
CA LYS A 62 -5.40 0.11 -1.80
C LYS A 62 -6.57 -0.43 -0.98
N ALA A 63 -6.59 -1.73 -0.70
CA ALA A 63 -7.60 -2.36 0.15
C ALA A 63 -7.57 -1.80 1.58
N ARG A 64 -6.36 -1.56 2.12
CA ARG A 64 -6.16 -1.04 3.47
C ARG A 64 -6.48 0.45 3.60
N TYR A 65 -6.20 1.24 2.57
CA TYR A 65 -6.29 2.70 2.60
C TYR A 65 -7.11 3.24 1.41
N PRO A 66 -8.39 2.85 1.24
CA PRO A 66 -9.14 3.11 0.01
C PRO A 66 -9.36 4.59 -0.31
N GLU A 67 -9.34 5.46 0.70
CA GLU A 67 -9.52 6.91 0.61
C GLU A 67 -8.32 7.69 0.06
N TYR A 68 -7.13 7.08 0.01
CA TYR A 68 -5.93 7.76 -0.47
C TYR A 68 -5.86 7.81 -2.00
N ASP A 69 -5.08 8.75 -2.52
CA ASP A 69 -4.81 8.89 -3.96
C ASP A 69 -3.71 7.91 -4.41
N PHE A 70 -4.10 7.00 -5.31
CA PHE A 70 -3.21 6.01 -5.92
C PHE A 70 -2.99 6.23 -7.41
N LYS A 71 -3.36 7.40 -7.95
CA LYS A 71 -3.30 7.67 -9.40
C LYS A 71 -1.94 7.30 -9.99
N ARG A 72 -0.84 7.64 -9.32
CA ARG A 72 0.52 7.31 -9.78
C ARG A 72 0.79 5.81 -9.84
N VAL A 73 0.26 5.04 -8.89
CA VAL A 73 0.39 3.58 -8.87
C VAL A 73 -0.45 2.99 -9.99
N GLN A 74 -1.70 3.45 -10.16
CA GLN A 74 -2.58 3.02 -11.24
C GLN A 74 -1.99 3.33 -12.62
N ASP A 75 -1.44 4.53 -12.83
CA ASP A 75 -0.75 4.92 -14.07
C ASP A 75 0.43 3.98 -14.34
N LYS A 76 1.18 3.59 -13.30
CA LYS A 76 2.31 2.66 -13.44
C LYS A 76 1.85 1.23 -13.75
N LEU A 77 0.77 0.77 -13.13
CA LEU A 77 0.15 -0.52 -13.44
C LEU A 77 -0.36 -0.55 -14.89
N ASN A 78 -0.99 0.53 -15.37
CA ASN A 78 -1.39 0.67 -16.77
C ASN A 78 -0.21 0.58 -17.73
N ALA A 79 0.93 1.20 -17.41
CA ALA A 79 2.13 1.07 -18.22
C ALA A 79 2.66 -0.38 -18.22
N LEU A 80 2.73 -1.05 -17.06
CA LEU A 80 3.16 -2.44 -16.97
C LEU A 80 2.22 -3.42 -17.69
N ALA A 81 0.92 -3.11 -17.75
CA ALA A 81 -0.06 -3.88 -18.48
C ALA A 81 0.19 -3.92 -20.00
N ILE A 82 0.87 -2.90 -20.54
CA ILE A 82 1.18 -2.76 -21.97
C ILE A 82 2.63 -3.20 -22.24
N ASP A 83 3.55 -2.64 -21.46
CA ASP A 83 5.01 -2.68 -21.70
C ASP A 83 5.76 -3.58 -20.72
N GLY A 84 5.07 -4.33 -19.86
CA GLY A 84 5.69 -5.24 -18.89
C GLY A 84 6.63 -6.25 -19.54
N GLU A 85 7.74 -6.58 -18.86
CA GLU A 85 8.78 -7.44 -19.42
C GLU A 85 8.30 -8.86 -19.72
N THR A 86 7.42 -9.40 -18.87
CA THR A 86 6.88 -10.77 -19.00
C THR A 86 5.36 -10.76 -19.22
N PRO A 87 4.81 -11.80 -19.88
CA PRO A 87 3.36 -11.96 -20.00
C PRO A 87 2.65 -11.99 -18.64
N VAL A 88 3.29 -12.59 -17.63
CA VAL A 88 2.77 -12.67 -16.24
C VAL A 88 2.65 -11.27 -15.64
N ILE A 89 3.67 -10.43 -15.77
CA ILE A 89 3.63 -9.03 -15.31
C ILE A 89 2.52 -8.26 -16.03
N LYS A 90 2.43 -8.36 -17.36
CA LYS A 90 1.39 -7.67 -18.14
C LYS A 90 -0.01 -8.06 -17.65
N TYR A 91 -0.27 -9.36 -17.52
CA TYR A 91 -1.56 -9.89 -17.11
C TYR A 91 -1.94 -9.47 -15.69
N ARG A 92 -1.03 -9.64 -14.72
CA ARG A 92 -1.28 -9.24 -13.33
C ARG A 92 -1.45 -7.73 -13.20
N ALA A 93 -0.70 -6.93 -13.96
CA ALA A 93 -0.86 -5.48 -13.98
C ALA A 93 -2.19 -5.04 -14.60
N GLN A 94 -2.70 -5.74 -15.62
CA GLN A 94 -4.05 -5.52 -16.16
C GLN A 94 -5.12 -5.76 -15.10
N LEU A 95 -5.08 -6.91 -14.42
CA LEU A 95 -6.03 -7.24 -13.35
C LEU A 95 -5.94 -6.26 -12.18
N ALA A 96 -4.74 -5.88 -11.77
CA ALA A 96 -4.53 -4.88 -10.74
C ALA A 96 -5.09 -3.51 -11.17
N SER A 97 -4.81 -3.05 -12.39
CA SER A 97 -5.37 -1.79 -12.89
C SER A 97 -6.90 -1.80 -12.91
N LEU A 98 -7.50 -2.92 -13.30
CA LEU A 98 -8.95 -3.08 -13.25
C LEU A 98 -9.49 -2.99 -11.82
N TYR A 99 -8.83 -3.66 -10.87
CA TYR A 99 -9.14 -3.59 -9.45
C TYR A 99 -9.13 -2.15 -8.93
N TYR A 100 -8.07 -1.38 -9.27
CA TYR A 100 -7.96 0.04 -8.90
C TYR A 100 -9.07 0.90 -9.51
N SER A 101 -9.34 0.70 -10.81
CA SER A 101 -10.31 1.48 -11.57
C SER A 101 -11.75 1.25 -11.10
N ASN A 102 -12.01 0.08 -10.52
CA ASN A 102 -13.35 -0.36 -10.13
C ASN A 102 -13.38 -0.86 -8.68
N TYR A 103 -12.65 -0.18 -7.78
CA TYR A 103 -12.47 -0.62 -6.40
C TYR A 103 -13.80 -0.91 -5.68
N THR A 104 -14.88 -0.18 -5.99
CA THR A 104 -16.22 -0.42 -5.44
C THR A 104 -16.78 -1.80 -5.77
N LEU A 105 -16.39 -2.40 -6.90
CA LEU A 105 -16.84 -3.73 -7.34
C LEU A 105 -15.99 -4.88 -6.76
N PHE A 106 -14.74 -4.59 -6.42
CA PHE A 106 -13.72 -5.56 -6.02
C PHE A 106 -13.21 -5.38 -4.58
N GLY A 107 -13.64 -4.34 -3.86
CA GLY A 107 -13.09 -3.97 -2.54
C GLY A 107 -13.35 -4.99 -1.43
N ASN A 108 -14.17 -6.02 -1.68
CA ASN A 108 -14.41 -7.14 -0.77
C ASN A 108 -13.44 -8.32 -0.98
N ILE A 109 -12.52 -8.25 -1.95
CA ILE A 109 -11.47 -9.25 -2.11
C ILE A 109 -10.52 -9.17 -0.91
N THR A 110 -10.34 -10.30 -0.23
CA THR A 110 -9.47 -10.40 0.95
C THR A 110 -8.04 -10.77 0.56
N PHE A 111 -7.08 -10.18 1.28
CA PHE A 111 -5.64 -10.39 1.07
C PHE A 111 -5.06 -11.26 2.19
N GLU A 112 -5.70 -12.39 2.48
CA GLU A 112 -5.37 -13.26 3.64
C GLU A 112 -4.30 -14.31 3.30
N ASP A 113 -4.29 -14.82 2.07
CA ASP A 113 -3.35 -15.85 1.64
C ASP A 113 -2.17 -15.25 0.88
N LYS A 114 -1.13 -14.88 1.64
CA LYS A 114 0.12 -14.33 1.10
C LYS A 114 1.03 -15.40 0.50
N GLU A 115 0.80 -16.68 0.81
CA GLU A 115 1.58 -17.79 0.28
C GLU A 115 1.14 -18.15 -1.15
N ASN A 116 -0.10 -17.83 -1.50
CA ASN A 116 -0.64 -18.07 -2.83
C ASN A 116 -1.21 -16.80 -3.49
N PRO A 117 -0.34 -15.94 -4.06
CA PRO A 117 -0.73 -14.76 -4.84
C PRO A 117 -1.77 -15.01 -5.93
N GLU A 118 -1.76 -16.21 -6.53
CA GLU A 118 -2.69 -16.55 -7.62
C GLU A 118 -4.14 -16.52 -7.17
N ARG A 119 -4.43 -16.86 -5.91
CA ARG A 119 -5.81 -16.83 -5.39
C ARG A 119 -6.42 -15.45 -5.45
N ILE A 120 -5.62 -14.40 -5.25
CA ILE A 120 -6.09 -13.02 -5.30
C ILE A 120 -6.43 -12.62 -6.73
N PHE A 121 -5.59 -13.01 -7.70
CA PHE A 121 -5.88 -12.76 -9.11
C PHE A 121 -7.06 -13.59 -9.62
N SER A 122 -7.19 -14.86 -9.20
CA SER A 122 -8.37 -15.69 -9.47
C SER A 122 -9.64 -15.06 -8.92
N ALA A 123 -9.63 -14.51 -7.71
CA ALA A 123 -10.80 -13.85 -7.14
C ALA A 123 -11.26 -12.63 -7.97
N ILE A 124 -10.35 -11.89 -8.61
CA ILE A 124 -10.71 -10.82 -9.54
C ILE A 124 -11.39 -11.38 -10.78
N ILE A 125 -10.85 -12.47 -11.34
CA ILE A 125 -11.40 -13.13 -12.53
C ILE A 125 -12.80 -13.69 -12.24
N ASP A 126 -12.97 -14.43 -11.15
CA ASP A 126 -14.27 -14.98 -10.75
C ASP A 126 -15.32 -13.88 -10.58
N ARG A 127 -14.90 -12.73 -10.02
CA ARG A 127 -15.76 -11.58 -9.85
C ARG A 127 -16.13 -10.92 -11.18
N LEU A 128 -15.17 -10.81 -12.10
CA LEU A 128 -15.40 -10.32 -13.46
C LEU A 128 -16.41 -11.19 -14.21
N GLU A 129 -16.25 -12.51 -14.16
CA GLU A 129 -17.16 -13.46 -14.79
C GLU A 129 -18.58 -13.31 -14.22
N HIS A 130 -18.71 -13.24 -12.89
CA HIS A 130 -20.02 -13.02 -12.26
C HIS A 130 -20.67 -11.69 -12.66
N ILE A 131 -19.90 -10.61 -12.78
CA ILE A 131 -20.45 -9.32 -13.26
C ILE A 131 -20.98 -9.48 -14.69
N HIS A 132 -20.20 -10.12 -15.57
CA HIS A 132 -20.57 -10.30 -16.96
C HIS A 132 -21.82 -11.16 -17.14
N LEU A 133 -21.96 -12.22 -16.33
CA LEU A 133 -23.10 -13.13 -16.35
C LEU A 133 -24.41 -12.52 -15.82
N VAL A 134 -24.35 -11.50 -14.95
CA VAL A 134 -25.55 -10.80 -14.43
C VAL A 134 -26.06 -9.72 -15.40
N SER A 135 -25.22 -9.28 -16.34
CA SER A 135 -25.55 -8.27 -17.34
C SER A 135 -26.15 -8.81 -18.65
N ILE A 136 -26.46 -10.12 -18.72
CA ILE A 136 -27.15 -10.79 -19.83
C ILE A 136 -28.56 -11.20 -19.37
#